data_AF-A0A938BIC8-F1
#
_entry.id   AF-A0A938BIC8-F1
#
_cell.length_a   1.000
_cell.length_b   1.000
_cell.length_c   1.000
_cell.angle_alpha   90.00
_cell.angle_beta   90.00
_cell.angle_gamma   90.00
#
_symmetry.space_group_name_H-M   'P 1'
#
loop_
_entity.id
_entity.type
_entity.pdbx_description
1 polymer ?
#
loop_
_entity_poly.entity_id
_entity_poly.type
_entity_poly.pdbx_seq_one_letter_code
_entity_poly.pdbx_strand_id
1 'polypeptide(L)'
;MEPDRKMASASAVLRVYWAHMVRYPWWCALAIVCTVGMQAAELAGPWYLRRFFNIIATRTPEEAIVNQLLITVAILGVIWVAQLVATRTQYRALMYVNVGVMKDLFGTAFEYLIGHSYTFFISRFAGSLTHRVSKFARAYETLTDSIIMEFFPTTLFIIGAVAILFSRNHTLGIALATWSLVFIGFQIYVSKLRQPSRVAVAAADTKVTASLADAISNHVTITLFSGGTSERSRFSIVIGKWAEALTHVWTVDHRIWAGIGALQITLQVGLLYGATIFWSRGLLTIGDFVLIQSYILITFTRLTSINRTLRRFYDALADAQEFVAILEEPHSVQDVPDAPALAVAHGAVDFKDVS
;
A
#
# COMPACT_ATOMS: atom_id res chain seq x y z
N MET A 1 5.81 -27.60 5.72
CA MET A 1 5.42 -26.41 6.51
C MET A 1 6.23 -26.47 7.79
N GLU A 2 7.28 -25.65 7.92
CA GLU A 2 8.00 -25.53 9.20
C GLU A 2 7.07 -24.85 10.23
N PRO A 3 6.90 -25.41 11.44
CA PRO A 3 6.06 -24.83 12.47
C PRO A 3 6.76 -23.65 13.16
N ASP A 4 6.01 -22.57 13.42
CA ASP A 4 6.32 -21.45 14.32
C ASP A 4 7.78 -20.93 14.34
N ARG A 5 8.22 -20.31 13.24
CA ARG A 5 9.33 -19.35 13.33
C ARG A 5 8.79 -18.01 13.84
N LYS A 6 9.33 -17.54 14.97
CA LYS A 6 9.06 -16.20 15.51
C LYS A 6 9.34 -15.16 14.42
N MET A 7 8.29 -14.55 13.89
CA MET A 7 8.41 -13.39 13.02
C MET A 7 9.04 -12.24 13.83
N ALA A 8 9.95 -11.50 13.21
CA ALA A 8 10.52 -10.30 13.84
C ALA A 8 9.42 -9.29 14.15
N SER A 9 9.63 -8.42 15.14
CA SER A 9 8.69 -7.34 15.43
C SER A 9 8.60 -6.36 14.25
N ALA A 10 7.42 -5.80 13.98
CA ALA A 10 7.26 -4.72 13.00
C ALA A 10 8.19 -3.53 13.30
N SER A 11 8.48 -3.28 14.59
CA SER A 11 9.42 -2.24 15.01
C SER A 11 10.87 -2.53 14.60
N ALA A 12 11.28 -3.81 14.55
CA ALA A 12 12.60 -4.22 14.11
C ALA A 12 12.76 -3.99 12.60
N VAL A 13 11.74 -4.38 11.82
CA VAL A 13 11.70 -4.10 10.37
C VAL A 13 11.83 -2.61 10.09
N LEU A 14 11.00 -1.79 10.74
CA LEU A 14 11.03 -0.35 10.56
C LEU A 14 12.39 0.25 10.96
N ARG A 15 13.04 -0.27 12.00
CA ARG A 15 14.37 0.17 12.42
C ARG A 15 15.44 -0.13 11.37
N VAL A 16 15.44 -1.35 10.82
CA VAL A 16 16.39 -1.74 9.76
C VAL A 16 16.20 -0.86 8.52
N TYR A 17 14.96 -0.68 8.07
CA TYR A 17 14.67 0.17 6.92
C TYR A 17 14.99 1.64 7.17
N TRP A 18 14.68 2.16 8.36
CA TRP A 18 15.03 3.52 8.74
C TRP A 18 16.54 3.76 8.68
N ALA A 19 17.35 2.83 9.22
CA ALA A 19 18.80 2.93 9.22
C ALA A 19 19.41 3.02 7.80
N HIS A 20 18.79 2.37 6.81
CA HIS A 20 19.21 2.47 5.41
C HIS A 20 18.64 3.72 4.74
N MET A 21 17.40 4.11 5.04
CA MET A 21 16.73 5.27 4.45
C MET A 21 17.40 6.60 4.83
N VAL A 22 17.90 6.74 6.06
CA VAL A 22 18.58 7.98 6.52
C VAL A 22 19.86 8.30 5.75
N ARG A 23 20.40 7.36 4.95
CA ARG A 23 21.53 7.61 4.02
C ARG A 23 21.14 8.48 2.83
N TYR A 24 19.84 8.64 2.55
CA TYR A 24 19.29 9.40 1.42
C TYR A 24 18.44 10.61 1.87
N PRO A 25 18.90 11.46 2.80
CA PRO A 25 18.05 12.43 3.49
C PRO A 25 17.45 13.49 2.55
N TRP A 26 18.21 13.94 1.55
CA TRP A 26 17.77 14.98 0.61
C TRP A 26 16.65 14.51 -0.31
N TRP A 27 16.73 13.26 -0.79
CA TRP A 27 15.68 12.68 -1.62
C TRP A 27 14.42 12.38 -0.82
N CYS A 28 14.55 11.93 0.43
CA CYS A 28 13.42 11.78 1.36
C CYS A 28 12.75 13.13 1.63
N ALA A 29 13.54 14.18 1.94
CA ALA A 29 13.01 15.52 2.18
C ALA A 29 12.30 16.06 0.93
N LEU A 30 12.89 15.90 -0.26
CA LEU A 30 12.28 16.30 -1.52
C LEU A 30 10.95 15.57 -1.76
N ALA A 31 10.89 14.25 -1.52
CA ALA A 31 9.66 13.49 -1.65
C ALA A 31 8.55 14.02 -0.72
N ILE A 32 8.86 14.28 0.56
CA ILE A 32 7.89 14.81 1.53
C ILE A 32 7.41 16.21 1.12
N VAL A 33 8.33 17.12 0.79
CA VAL A 33 8.00 18.50 0.38
C VAL A 33 7.12 18.50 -0.87
N CYS A 34 7.47 17.72 -1.89
CA CYS A 34 6.65 17.58 -3.09
C CYS A 34 5.28 16.97 -2.78
N THR A 35 5.19 16.01 -1.84
CA THR A 35 3.91 15.44 -1.42
C THR A 35 3.01 16.51 -0.80
N VAL A 36 3.54 17.28 0.16
CA VAL A 36 2.81 18.37 0.82
C VAL A 36 2.38 19.43 -0.20
N GLY A 37 3.29 19.86 -1.08
CA GLY A 37 2.99 20.84 -2.13
C GLY A 37 1.90 20.37 -3.09
N MET A 38 1.95 19.10 -3.52
CA MET A 38 0.91 18.49 -4.35
C MET A 38 -0.45 18.45 -3.64
N GLN A 39 -0.48 18.08 -2.35
CA GLN A 39 -1.74 18.06 -1.58
C GLN A 39 -2.30 19.47 -1.36
N ALA A 40 -1.45 20.46 -1.13
CA ALA A 40 -1.86 21.85 -1.04
C ALA A 40 -2.48 22.35 -2.36
N ALA A 41 -1.87 22.02 -3.49
CA ALA A 41 -2.40 22.33 -4.82
C ALA A 41 -3.76 21.65 -5.09
N GLU A 42 -3.89 20.38 -4.70
CA GLU A 42 -5.12 19.61 -4.86
C GLU A 42 -6.27 20.14 -3.98
N LEU A 43 -5.96 20.63 -2.79
CA LEU A 43 -6.93 21.33 -1.93
C LEU A 43 -7.30 22.70 -2.47
N ALA A 44 -6.34 23.42 -3.06
CA ALA A 44 -6.56 24.74 -3.63
C ALA A 44 -7.45 24.70 -4.89
N GLY A 45 -7.35 23.65 -5.72
CA GLY A 45 -8.11 23.53 -6.96
C GLY A 45 -9.63 23.76 -6.79
N PRO A 46 -10.33 22.97 -5.97
CA PRO A 46 -11.74 23.17 -5.66
C PRO A 46 -12.09 24.54 -5.07
N TRP A 47 -11.17 25.15 -4.32
CA TRP A 47 -11.37 26.49 -3.76
C TRP A 47 -11.37 27.59 -4.84
N TYR A 48 -10.48 27.48 -5.83
CA TYR A 48 -10.49 28.38 -6.99
C TYR A 48 -11.64 28.09 -7.95
N LEU A 49 -12.04 26.82 -8.12
CA LEU A 49 -13.27 26.47 -8.84
C LEU A 49 -14.50 27.11 -8.21
N ARG A 50 -14.59 27.10 -6.88
CA ARG A 50 -15.64 27.83 -6.17
C ARG A 50 -15.66 29.31 -6.52
N ARG A 51 -14.51 29.97 -6.52
CA ARG A 51 -14.41 31.40 -6.91
C ARG A 51 -14.91 31.60 -8.34
N PHE A 52 -14.51 30.74 -9.26
CA PHE A 52 -14.94 30.77 -10.65
C PHE A 52 -16.47 30.70 -10.79
N PHE A 53 -17.10 29.70 -10.16
CA PHE A 53 -18.55 29.54 -10.22
C PHE A 53 -19.33 30.68 -9.55
N ASN A 54 -18.80 31.26 -8.48
CA ASN A 54 -19.42 32.42 -7.83
C ASN A 54 -19.42 33.67 -8.70
N ILE A 55 -18.35 33.88 -9.47
CA ILE A 55 -18.25 35.02 -10.40
C ILE A 55 -19.27 34.88 -11.54
N ILE A 56 -19.41 33.68 -12.12
CA ILE A 56 -20.38 33.41 -13.20
C ILE A 56 -21.82 33.57 -12.72
N ALA A 57 -22.12 33.10 -11.50
CA ALA A 57 -23.49 33.06 -11.00
C ALA A 57 -24.09 34.43 -10.66
N THR A 58 -23.27 35.48 -10.49
CA THR A 58 -23.73 36.78 -9.95
C THR A 58 -23.70 37.91 -10.96
N ARG A 59 -23.12 37.73 -12.16
CA ARG A 59 -22.87 38.86 -13.06
C ARG A 59 -23.10 38.54 -14.53
N THR A 60 -23.57 39.53 -15.28
CA THR A 60 -23.65 39.52 -16.74
C THR A 60 -22.24 39.56 -17.36
N PRO A 61 -22.04 39.05 -18.58
CA PRO A 61 -20.72 39.00 -19.20
C PRO A 61 -20.22 40.40 -19.62
N GLU A 62 -19.63 41.13 -18.68
CA GLU A 62 -18.85 42.34 -18.93
C GLU A 62 -17.35 42.01 -19.07
N GLU A 63 -16.62 42.81 -19.83
CA GLU A 63 -15.20 42.60 -20.13
C GLU A 63 -14.33 42.46 -18.86
N ALA A 64 -14.60 43.27 -17.83
CA ALA A 64 -13.89 43.20 -16.55
C ALA A 64 -14.09 41.85 -15.82
N ILE A 65 -15.26 41.24 -15.95
CA ILE A 65 -15.60 39.96 -15.32
C ILE A 65 -14.95 38.81 -16.09
N VAL A 66 -15.00 38.89 -17.43
CA VAL A 66 -14.30 37.93 -18.30
C VAL A 66 -12.81 37.93 -17.96
N ASN A 67 -12.19 39.11 -17.78
CA ASN A 67 -10.78 39.18 -17.37
C ASN A 67 -10.53 38.53 -16.00
N GLN A 68 -11.40 38.75 -15.00
CA GLN A 68 -11.29 38.07 -13.70
C GLN A 68 -11.44 36.55 -13.79
N LEU A 69 -12.30 36.05 -14.67
CA LEU A 69 -12.46 34.62 -14.94
C LEU A 69 -11.21 34.06 -15.62
N LEU A 70 -10.65 34.75 -16.62
CA LEU A 70 -9.42 34.35 -17.29
C LEU A 70 -8.23 34.31 -16.33
N ILE A 71 -8.11 35.28 -15.42
CA ILE A 71 -7.10 35.25 -14.35
C ILE A 71 -7.31 34.03 -13.43
N THR A 72 -8.56 33.73 -13.06
CA THR A 72 -8.86 32.56 -12.21
C THR A 72 -8.51 31.25 -12.92
N VAL A 73 -8.79 31.15 -14.22
CA VAL A 73 -8.41 30.00 -15.07
C VAL A 73 -6.90 29.90 -15.21
N ALA A 74 -6.20 31.02 -15.40
CA ALA A 74 -4.73 31.04 -15.46
C ALA A 74 -4.11 30.54 -14.14
N ILE A 75 -4.65 30.98 -12.99
CA ILE A 75 -4.21 30.49 -11.68
C ILE A 75 -4.46 28.99 -11.53
N LEU A 76 -5.64 28.49 -11.93
CA LEU A 76 -5.92 27.04 -11.94
C LEU A 76 -4.94 26.27 -12.82
N GLY A 77 -4.64 26.79 -14.02
CA GLY A 77 -3.65 26.21 -14.93
C GLY A 77 -2.26 26.13 -14.29
N VAL A 78 -1.82 27.21 -13.64
CA VAL A 78 -0.55 27.24 -12.90
C VAL A 78 -0.56 26.24 -11.75
N ILE A 79 -1.65 26.13 -10.99
CA ILE A 79 -1.79 25.15 -9.90
C ILE A 79 -1.69 23.72 -10.44
N TRP A 80 -2.36 23.39 -11.54
CA TRP A 80 -2.31 22.05 -12.14
C TRP A 80 -0.93 21.73 -12.72
N VAL A 81 -0.26 22.68 -13.35
CA VAL A 81 1.12 22.52 -13.82
C VAL A 81 2.06 22.33 -12.63
N ALA A 82 1.92 23.12 -11.57
CA ALA A 82 2.71 22.98 -10.35
C ALA A 82 2.47 21.61 -9.69
N GLN A 83 1.21 21.16 -9.63
CA GLN A 83 0.85 19.83 -9.13
C GLN A 83 1.51 18.74 -9.97
N LEU A 84 1.44 18.81 -11.31
CA LEU A 84 2.08 17.87 -12.22
C LEU A 84 3.60 17.81 -11.99
N VAL A 85 4.26 18.97 -11.91
CA VAL A 85 5.71 19.06 -11.67
C VAL A 85 6.06 18.47 -10.30
N ALA A 86 5.28 18.78 -9.26
CA ALA A 86 5.47 18.23 -7.92
C ALA A 86 5.31 16.70 -7.90
N THR A 87 4.28 16.16 -8.55
CA THR A 87 4.07 14.71 -8.68
C THR A 87 5.25 14.05 -9.38
N ARG A 88 5.68 14.56 -10.55
CA ARG A 88 6.80 13.97 -11.30
C ARG A 88 8.12 14.04 -10.52
N THR A 89 8.34 15.13 -9.77
CA THR A 89 9.52 15.30 -8.93
C THR A 89 9.49 14.34 -7.73
N GLN A 90 8.33 14.17 -7.09
CA GLN A 90 8.12 13.20 -6.00
C GLN A 90 8.42 11.77 -6.47
N TYR A 91 7.88 11.34 -7.62
CA TYR A 91 8.16 10.02 -8.18
C TYR A 91 9.65 9.79 -8.43
N ARG A 92 10.35 10.80 -8.99
CA ARG A 92 11.80 10.70 -9.20
C ARG A 92 12.56 10.61 -7.87
N ALA A 93 12.18 11.41 -6.88
CA ALA A 93 12.81 11.38 -5.57
C ALA A 93 12.65 10.01 -4.90
N LEU A 94 11.43 9.47 -4.90
CA LEU A 94 11.14 8.14 -4.37
C LEU A 94 11.88 7.04 -5.14
N MET A 95 11.98 7.14 -6.47
CA MET A 95 12.76 6.18 -7.27
C MET A 95 14.22 6.11 -6.79
N TYR A 96 14.87 7.26 -6.56
CA TYR A 96 16.26 7.28 -6.06
C TYR A 96 16.38 6.71 -4.64
N VAL A 97 15.43 7.00 -3.75
CA VAL A 97 15.39 6.43 -2.39
C VAL A 97 15.17 4.93 -2.44
N ASN A 98 14.11 4.48 -3.11
CA ASN A 98 13.71 3.07 -3.19
C ASN A 98 14.83 2.22 -3.79
N VAL A 99 15.37 2.60 -4.95
CA VAL A 99 16.46 1.85 -5.58
C VAL A 99 17.74 1.88 -4.73
N GLY A 100 18.09 3.03 -4.16
CA GLY A 100 19.27 3.18 -3.32
C GLY A 100 19.21 2.31 -2.06
N VAL A 101 18.09 2.37 -1.34
CA VAL A 101 17.85 1.59 -0.13
C VAL A 101 17.76 0.10 -0.46
N MET A 102 17.05 -0.29 -1.52
CA MET A 102 17.00 -1.69 -1.96
C MET A 102 18.39 -2.25 -2.26
N LYS A 103 19.24 -1.49 -2.96
CA LYS A 103 20.63 -1.87 -3.22
C LYS A 103 21.39 -2.11 -1.91
N ASP A 104 21.27 -1.20 -0.94
CA ASP A 104 21.96 -1.36 0.34
C ASP A 104 21.39 -2.53 1.15
N LEU A 105 20.08 -2.76 1.14
CA LEU A 105 19.43 -3.90 1.80
C LEU A 105 19.89 -5.24 1.21
N PHE A 106 20.03 -5.33 -0.12
CA PHE A 106 20.63 -6.51 -0.75
C PHE A 106 22.07 -6.73 -0.29
N GLY A 107 22.87 -5.66 -0.20
CA GLY A 107 24.25 -5.72 0.31
C GLY A 107 24.32 -6.23 1.75
N THR A 108 23.57 -5.60 2.66
CA THR A 108 23.50 -5.99 4.08
C THR A 108 23.01 -7.43 4.24
N ALA A 109 21.98 -7.83 3.50
CA ALA A 109 21.48 -9.19 3.52
C ALA A 109 22.53 -10.20 3.06
N PHE A 110 23.26 -9.90 1.98
CA PHE A 110 24.32 -10.76 1.47
C PHE A 110 25.47 -10.89 2.47
N GLU A 111 26.00 -9.77 2.97
CA GLU A 111 27.09 -9.73 3.95
C GLU A 111 26.73 -10.50 5.23
N TYR A 112 25.50 -10.36 5.70
CA TYR A 112 25.02 -11.09 6.88
C TYR A 112 24.92 -12.61 6.64
N LEU A 113 24.44 -13.01 5.45
CA LEU A 113 24.28 -14.42 5.12
C LEU A 113 25.62 -15.13 4.96
N ILE A 114 26.60 -14.55 4.27
CA ILE A 114 27.91 -15.19 4.06
C ILE A 114 28.72 -15.38 5.36
N GLY A 115 28.37 -14.67 6.44
CA GLY A 115 28.94 -14.89 7.77
C GLY A 115 28.42 -16.12 8.52
N HIS A 116 27.39 -16.81 8.00
CA HIS A 116 26.84 -18.01 8.65
C HIS A 116 27.69 -19.26 8.43
N SER A 117 27.58 -20.20 9.37
CA SER A 117 28.26 -21.49 9.29
C SER A 117 27.67 -22.41 8.21
N TYR A 118 28.46 -23.41 7.82
CA TYR A 118 28.02 -24.47 6.90
C TYR A 118 26.71 -25.15 7.35
N THR A 119 26.54 -25.37 8.67
CA THR A 119 25.31 -25.95 9.25
C THR A 119 24.06 -25.13 8.96
N PHE A 120 24.17 -23.80 8.95
CA PHE A 120 23.04 -22.92 8.60
C PHE A 120 22.58 -23.12 7.16
N PHE A 121 23.52 -23.34 6.23
CA PHE A 121 23.24 -23.53 4.80
C PHE A 121 22.77 -24.95 4.45
N ILE A 122 23.20 -25.99 5.18
CA ILE A 122 22.64 -27.34 5.00
C ILE A 122 21.18 -27.40 5.48
N SER A 123 20.87 -26.73 6.59
CA SER A 123 19.53 -26.74 7.18
C SER A 123 18.51 -25.87 6.43
N ARG A 124 18.96 -25.02 5.49
CA ARG A 124 18.09 -24.09 4.74
C ARG A 124 18.42 -24.13 3.26
N PHE A 125 17.43 -24.47 2.44
CA PHE A 125 17.58 -24.44 0.98
C PHE A 125 18.02 -23.05 0.48
N ALA A 126 19.10 -23.00 -0.29
CA ALA A 126 19.62 -21.75 -0.86
C ALA A 126 18.55 -20.96 -1.64
N GLY A 127 17.67 -21.67 -2.37
CA GLY A 127 16.56 -21.03 -3.12
C GLY A 127 15.56 -20.31 -2.23
N SER A 128 15.23 -20.84 -1.05
CA SER A 128 14.29 -20.19 -0.12
C SER A 128 14.91 -18.96 0.53
N LEU A 129 16.20 -19.02 0.87
CA LEU A 129 16.98 -17.87 1.36
C LEU A 129 17.04 -16.75 0.33
N THR A 130 17.41 -17.04 -0.92
CA THR A 130 17.44 -16.05 -2.01
C THR A 130 16.09 -15.39 -2.22
N HIS A 131 15.00 -16.16 -2.18
CA HIS A 131 13.65 -15.63 -2.30
C HIS A 131 13.28 -14.69 -1.14
N ARG A 132 13.64 -15.05 0.12
CA ARG A 132 13.43 -14.20 1.30
C ARG A 132 14.21 -12.89 1.22
N VAL A 133 15.47 -12.93 0.78
CA VAL A 133 16.28 -11.71 0.55
C VAL A 133 15.61 -10.79 -0.46
N SER A 134 15.17 -11.35 -1.60
CA SER A 134 14.48 -10.59 -2.65
C SER A 134 13.18 -9.96 -2.15
N LYS A 135 12.36 -10.73 -1.41
CA LYS A 135 11.13 -10.25 -0.78
C LYS A 135 11.38 -9.14 0.23
N PHE A 136 12.38 -9.31 1.09
CA PHE A 136 12.79 -8.29 2.06
C PHE A 136 13.17 -6.98 1.39
N ALA A 137 14.07 -7.00 0.41
CA ALA A 137 14.45 -5.76 -0.29
C ALA A 137 13.24 -5.10 -0.98
N ARG A 138 12.40 -5.88 -1.69
CA ARG A 138 11.22 -5.36 -2.41
C ARG A 138 10.08 -4.90 -1.49
N ALA A 139 9.97 -5.48 -0.30
CA ALA A 139 9.01 -5.05 0.71
C ALA A 139 9.23 -3.59 1.12
N TYR A 140 10.48 -3.12 1.13
CA TYR A 140 10.80 -1.72 1.41
C TYR A 140 10.07 -0.75 0.46
N GLU A 141 10.14 -1.01 -0.85
CA GLU A 141 9.47 -0.19 -1.87
C GLU A 141 7.95 -0.18 -1.63
N THR A 142 7.35 -1.36 -1.44
CA THR A 142 5.90 -1.47 -1.23
C THR A 142 5.43 -0.73 0.03
N LEU A 143 6.20 -0.82 1.13
CA LEU A 143 5.90 -0.13 2.38
C LEU A 143 6.06 1.39 2.25
N THR A 144 7.15 1.83 1.64
CA THR A 144 7.45 3.25 1.44
C THR A 144 6.42 3.90 0.52
N ASP A 145 6.06 3.24 -0.59
CA ASP A 145 5.05 3.72 -1.53
C ASP A 145 3.67 3.78 -0.86
N SER A 146 3.30 2.75 -0.09
CA SER A 146 2.03 2.75 0.65
C SER A 146 1.94 3.92 1.64
N ILE A 147 3.05 4.26 2.32
CA ILE A 147 3.09 5.38 3.26
C ILE A 147 3.07 6.72 2.52
N ILE A 148 4.02 6.95 1.61
CA ILE A 148 4.28 8.27 1.01
C ILE A 148 3.29 8.61 -0.11
N MET A 149 2.82 7.62 -0.87
CA MET A 149 1.93 7.86 -2.02
C MET A 149 0.45 7.71 -1.69
N GLU A 150 0.11 7.04 -0.58
CA GLU A 150 -1.29 6.76 -0.26
C GLU A 150 -1.69 7.25 1.13
N PHE A 151 -1.12 6.70 2.21
CA PHE A 151 -1.56 7.04 3.56
C PHE A 151 -1.31 8.51 3.91
N PHE A 152 -0.07 8.97 3.72
CA PHE A 152 0.32 10.34 4.03
C PHE A 152 -0.50 11.39 3.25
N PRO A 153 -0.60 11.33 1.90
CA PRO A 153 -1.39 12.30 1.18
C PRO A 153 -2.89 12.18 1.50
N THR A 154 -3.42 10.97 1.71
CA THR A 154 -4.84 10.79 2.10
C THR A 154 -5.16 11.46 3.42
N THR A 155 -4.31 11.29 4.43
CA THR A 155 -4.47 11.94 5.72
C THR A 155 -4.37 13.46 5.59
N LEU A 156 -3.38 13.98 4.87
CA LEU A 156 -3.25 15.42 4.63
C LEU A 156 -4.47 16.01 3.92
N PHE A 157 -4.97 15.33 2.88
CA PHE A 157 -6.13 15.79 2.14
C PHE A 157 -7.39 15.81 3.01
N ILE A 158 -7.66 14.75 3.78
CA ILE A 158 -8.84 14.68 4.65
C ILE A 158 -8.79 15.78 5.70
N ILE A 159 -7.65 15.94 6.38
CA ILE A 159 -7.46 17.00 7.39
C ILE A 159 -7.65 18.37 6.76
N GLY A 160 -7.02 18.62 5.62
CA GLY A 160 -7.13 19.90 4.91
C GLY A 160 -8.54 20.20 4.41
N ALA A 161 -9.22 19.21 3.82
CA ALA A 161 -10.60 19.37 3.35
C ALA A 161 -11.56 19.64 4.51
N VAL A 162 -11.42 18.93 5.63
CA VAL A 162 -12.21 19.18 6.85
C VAL A 162 -11.92 20.58 7.39
N ALA A 163 -10.65 20.99 7.50
CA ALA A 163 -10.29 22.32 8.00
C ALA A 163 -10.84 23.45 7.12
N ILE A 164 -10.73 23.33 5.79
CA ILE A 164 -11.25 24.31 4.84
C ILE A 164 -12.78 24.39 4.93
N LEU A 165 -13.49 23.27 4.95
CA LEU A 165 -14.94 23.28 5.10
C LEU A 165 -15.40 23.80 6.46
N PHE A 166 -14.70 23.44 7.53
CA PHE A 166 -14.99 23.91 8.87
C PHE A 166 -14.88 25.44 8.95
N SER A 167 -13.82 26.02 8.37
CA SER A 167 -13.65 27.49 8.30
C SER A 167 -14.78 28.21 7.55
N ARG A 168 -15.48 27.52 6.66
CA ARG A 168 -16.62 28.06 5.91
C ARG A 168 -17.93 27.90 6.66
N ASN A 169 -18.17 26.69 7.17
CA ASN A 169 -19.37 26.34 7.91
C ASN A 169 -19.05 25.14 8.81
N HIS A 170 -19.11 25.36 10.13
CA HIS A 170 -18.80 24.31 11.10
C HIS A 170 -19.62 23.04 10.88
N THR A 171 -20.89 23.15 10.49
CA THR A 171 -21.78 22.02 10.23
C THR A 171 -21.27 21.17 9.07
N LEU A 172 -20.77 21.78 7.99
CA LEU A 172 -20.24 21.04 6.84
C LEU A 172 -18.91 20.37 7.14
N GLY A 173 -18.03 21.04 7.88
CA GLY A 173 -16.77 20.45 8.34
C GLY A 173 -17.00 19.25 9.25
N ILE A 174 -17.91 19.37 10.21
CA ILE A 174 -18.31 18.27 11.12
C ILE A 174 -18.99 17.14 10.34
N ALA A 175 -19.84 17.46 9.35
CA ALA A 175 -20.49 16.45 8.51
C ALA A 175 -19.47 15.63 7.72
N LEU A 176 -18.49 16.27 7.06
CA LEU A 176 -17.44 15.57 6.31
C LEU A 176 -16.55 14.73 7.24
N ALA A 177 -16.17 15.27 8.41
CA ALA A 177 -15.39 14.53 9.41
C ALA A 177 -16.13 13.30 9.91
N THR A 178 -17.40 13.47 10.31
CA THR A 178 -18.26 12.38 10.79
C THR A 178 -18.43 11.32 9.71
N TRP A 179 -18.70 11.73 8.47
CA TRP A 179 -18.83 10.80 7.36
C TRP A 179 -17.53 10.03 7.09
N SER A 180 -16.38 10.71 7.13
CA SER A 180 -15.08 10.07 6.93
C SER A 180 -14.81 9.00 7.98
N LEU A 181 -15.12 9.28 9.26
CA LEU A 181 -15.02 8.32 10.36
C LEU A 181 -15.98 7.13 10.20
N VAL A 182 -17.25 7.40 9.88
CA VAL A 182 -18.25 6.34 9.62
C VAL A 182 -17.82 5.47 8.44
N PHE A 183 -17.30 6.08 7.38
CA PHE A 183 -16.85 5.37 6.19
C PHE A 183 -15.62 4.50 6.49
N ILE A 184 -14.66 5.01 7.27
CA ILE A 184 -13.50 4.22 7.74
C ILE A 184 -13.99 3.03 8.58
N GLY A 185 -14.91 3.25 9.53
CA GLY A 185 -15.49 2.17 10.34
C GLY A 185 -16.21 1.12 9.50
N PHE A 186 -17.00 1.55 8.52
CA PHE A 186 -17.66 0.68 7.55
C PHE A 186 -16.66 -0.13 6.73
N GLN A 187 -15.58 0.49 6.23
CA GLN A 187 -14.51 -0.19 5.51
C GLN A 187 -13.82 -1.27 6.37
N ILE A 188 -13.55 -0.97 7.65
CA ILE A 188 -12.98 -1.96 8.57
C ILE A 188 -13.92 -3.14 8.78
N TYR A 189 -15.21 -2.87 9.00
CA TYR A 189 -16.24 -3.90 9.18
C TYR A 189 -16.34 -4.81 7.95
N VAL A 190 -16.47 -4.21 6.77
CA VAL A 190 -16.51 -4.88 5.48
C VAL A 190 -15.25 -5.71 5.24
N SER A 191 -14.07 -5.16 5.57
CA SER A 191 -12.81 -5.88 5.44
C SER A 191 -12.77 -7.15 6.28
N LYS A 192 -13.31 -7.11 7.51
CA LYS A 192 -13.40 -8.30 8.38
C LYS A 192 -14.38 -9.33 7.81
N LEU A 193 -15.51 -8.87 7.27
CA LEU A 193 -16.51 -9.75 6.65
C LEU A 193 -15.94 -10.52 5.44
N ARG A 194 -15.02 -9.91 4.67
CA ARG A 194 -14.36 -10.54 3.51
C ARG A 194 -13.32 -11.61 3.86
N GLN A 195 -12.70 -11.55 5.04
CA GLN A 195 -11.58 -12.43 5.39
C GLN A 195 -11.87 -13.93 5.28
N PRO A 196 -12.95 -14.48 5.87
CA PRO A 196 -13.18 -15.93 5.83
C PRO A 196 -13.32 -16.47 4.41
N SER A 197 -14.01 -15.74 3.52
CA SER A 197 -14.16 -16.15 2.13
C SER A 197 -12.83 -16.10 1.36
N ARG A 198 -11.96 -15.12 1.65
CA ARG A 198 -10.62 -15.05 1.06
C ARG A 198 -9.70 -16.18 1.51
N VAL A 199 -9.79 -16.58 2.78
CA VAL A 199 -9.06 -17.75 3.29
C VAL A 199 -9.50 -19.03 2.59
N ALA A 200 -10.81 -19.21 2.36
CA ALA A 200 -11.33 -20.35 1.62
C ALA A 200 -10.81 -20.43 0.17
N VAL A 201 -10.76 -19.29 -0.52
CA VAL A 201 -10.19 -19.21 -1.89
C VAL A 201 -8.70 -19.53 -1.88
N ALA A 202 -7.92 -18.96 -0.96
CA ALA A 202 -6.48 -19.25 -0.87
C ALA A 202 -6.20 -20.74 -0.62
N ALA A 203 -7.02 -21.39 0.20
CA ALA A 203 -6.92 -22.83 0.42
C ALA A 203 -7.28 -23.65 -0.84
N ALA A 204 -8.25 -23.19 -1.64
CA ALA A 204 -8.61 -23.82 -2.92
C ALA A 204 -7.51 -23.61 -3.99
N ASP A 205 -6.94 -22.40 -4.09
CA ASP A 205 -5.80 -22.07 -4.97
C ASP A 205 -4.61 -22.99 -4.69
N THR A 206 -4.31 -23.21 -3.42
CA THR A 206 -3.24 -24.12 -2.99
C THR A 206 -3.49 -25.55 -3.49
N LYS A 207 -4.74 -26.03 -3.41
CA LYS A 207 -5.10 -27.37 -3.90
C LYS A 207 -5.01 -27.49 -5.42
N VAL A 208 -5.45 -26.46 -6.16
CA VAL A 208 -5.32 -26.42 -7.62
C VAL A 208 -3.85 -26.49 -8.02
N THR A 209 -3.01 -25.65 -7.41
CA THR A 209 -1.57 -25.59 -7.68
C THR A 209 -0.88 -26.90 -7.35
N ALA A 210 -1.20 -27.50 -6.20
CA ALA A 210 -0.65 -28.79 -5.79
C ALA A 210 -1.08 -29.92 -6.74
N SER A 211 -2.36 -29.99 -7.13
CA SER A 211 -2.86 -31.01 -8.06
C SER A 211 -2.23 -30.87 -9.45
N LEU A 212 -2.01 -29.63 -9.92
CA LEU A 212 -1.36 -29.38 -11.19
C LEU A 212 0.12 -29.78 -11.17
N ALA A 213 0.85 -29.41 -10.11
CA ALA A 213 2.25 -29.78 -9.93
C ALA A 213 2.43 -31.30 -9.86
N ASP A 214 1.55 -32.00 -9.14
CA ASP A 214 1.52 -33.47 -9.06
C ASP A 214 1.31 -34.11 -10.44
N ALA A 215 0.29 -33.66 -11.18
CA ALA A 215 -0.02 -34.20 -12.51
C ALA A 215 1.11 -33.96 -13.54
N ILE A 216 1.75 -32.79 -13.49
CA ILE A 216 2.88 -32.46 -14.38
C ILE A 216 4.11 -33.30 -14.01
N SER A 217 4.44 -33.38 -12.71
CA SER A 217 5.61 -34.15 -12.24
C SER A 217 5.46 -35.64 -12.54
N ASN A 218 4.23 -36.15 -12.53
CA ASN A 218 3.88 -37.55 -12.78
C ASN A 218 3.29 -37.80 -14.18
N HIS A 219 3.57 -36.92 -15.16
CA HIS A 219 3.00 -37.03 -16.51
C HIS A 219 3.33 -38.35 -17.22
N VAL A 220 4.54 -38.88 -17.00
CA VAL A 220 4.96 -40.18 -17.55
C VAL A 220 4.05 -41.30 -17.06
N THR A 221 3.74 -41.34 -15.76
CA THR A 221 2.82 -42.33 -15.16
C THR A 221 1.43 -42.24 -15.78
N ILE A 222 0.88 -41.04 -15.94
CA ILE A 222 -0.42 -40.83 -16.58
C ILE A 222 -0.42 -41.41 -18.01
N THR A 223 0.68 -41.24 -18.73
CA THR A 223 0.82 -41.70 -20.13
C THR A 223 0.97 -43.22 -20.20
N LEU A 224 1.82 -43.81 -19.35
CA LEU A 224 2.06 -45.26 -19.29
C LEU A 224 0.78 -46.06 -19.03
N PHE A 225 -0.11 -45.54 -18.19
CA PHE A 225 -1.38 -46.20 -17.85
C PHE A 225 -2.58 -45.68 -18.65
N SER A 226 -2.38 -44.85 -19.68
CA SER A 226 -3.46 -44.21 -20.45
C SER A 226 -4.51 -43.50 -19.56
N GLY A 227 -4.09 -43.00 -18.40
CA GLY A 227 -4.95 -42.47 -17.33
C GLY A 227 -5.49 -41.05 -17.56
N GLY A 228 -5.30 -40.48 -18.76
CA GLY A 228 -5.59 -39.07 -19.03
C GLY A 228 -7.05 -38.65 -18.78
N THR A 229 -8.02 -39.53 -19.04
CA THR A 229 -9.45 -39.25 -18.77
C THR A 229 -9.74 -39.23 -17.27
N SER A 230 -9.19 -40.18 -16.51
CA SER A 230 -9.32 -40.24 -15.05
C SER A 230 -8.70 -39.01 -14.38
N GLU A 231 -7.49 -38.63 -14.77
CA GLU A 231 -6.80 -37.48 -14.19
C GLU A 231 -7.51 -36.15 -14.52
N ARG A 232 -8.03 -35.98 -15.74
CA ARG A 232 -8.87 -34.82 -16.08
C ARG A 232 -10.14 -34.74 -15.23
N SER A 233 -10.78 -35.87 -14.94
CA SER A 233 -11.96 -35.93 -14.06
C SER A 233 -11.61 -35.58 -12.61
N ARG A 234 -10.49 -36.10 -12.09
CA ARG A 234 -9.97 -35.72 -10.76
C ARG A 234 -9.67 -34.22 -10.68
N PHE A 235 -9.00 -33.68 -11.70
CA PHE A 235 -8.66 -32.26 -11.75
C PHE A 235 -9.89 -31.35 -11.90
N SER A 236 -10.91 -31.76 -12.66
CA SER A 236 -12.14 -30.99 -12.82
C SER A 236 -12.91 -30.81 -11.50
N ILE A 237 -12.86 -31.80 -10.59
CA ILE A 237 -13.44 -31.69 -9.25
C ILE A 237 -12.69 -30.62 -8.43
N VAL A 238 -11.37 -30.59 -8.51
CA VAL A 238 -10.54 -29.59 -7.80
C VAL A 238 -10.81 -28.18 -8.35
N ILE A 239 -10.88 -28.04 -9.67
CA ILE A 239 -11.26 -26.78 -10.32
C ILE A 239 -12.68 -26.37 -9.94
N GLY A 240 -13.64 -27.29 -9.89
CA GLY A 240 -15.02 -26.99 -9.53
C GLY A 240 -15.13 -26.35 -8.15
N LYS A 241 -14.45 -26.93 -7.15
CA LYS A 241 -14.39 -26.36 -5.78
C LYS A 241 -13.73 -24.99 -5.74
N TRP A 242 -12.68 -24.80 -6.54
CA TRP A 242 -12.03 -23.50 -6.68
C TRP A 242 -12.97 -22.47 -7.32
N ALA A 243 -13.67 -22.83 -8.39
CA ALA A 243 -14.61 -21.97 -9.08
C ALA A 243 -15.79 -21.58 -8.18
N GLU A 244 -16.33 -22.50 -7.38
CA GLU A 244 -17.36 -22.23 -6.37
C GLU A 244 -16.87 -21.23 -5.31
N ALA A 245 -15.68 -21.46 -4.75
CA ALA A 245 -15.08 -20.56 -3.75
C ALA A 245 -14.83 -19.16 -4.33
N LEU A 246 -14.31 -19.08 -5.56
CA LEU A 246 -14.02 -17.83 -6.24
C LEU A 246 -15.30 -17.06 -6.56
N THR A 247 -16.32 -17.75 -7.08
CA THR A 247 -17.64 -17.18 -7.37
C THR A 247 -18.30 -16.63 -6.10
N HIS A 248 -18.19 -17.35 -4.99
CA HIS A 248 -18.68 -16.87 -3.69
C HIS A 248 -17.97 -15.59 -3.26
N VAL A 249 -16.64 -15.53 -3.33
CA VAL A 249 -15.87 -14.31 -3.01
C VAL A 249 -16.27 -13.14 -3.91
N TRP A 250 -16.39 -13.36 -5.22
CA TRP A 250 -16.80 -12.32 -6.15
C TRP A 250 -18.22 -11.82 -5.90
N THR A 251 -19.13 -12.72 -5.52
CA THR A 251 -20.50 -12.35 -5.14
C THR A 251 -20.52 -11.50 -3.88
N VAL A 252 -19.72 -11.87 -2.87
CA VAL A 252 -19.56 -11.07 -1.63
C VAL A 252 -18.95 -9.71 -1.95
N ASP A 253 -17.90 -9.66 -2.77
CA ASP A 253 -17.26 -8.41 -3.17
C ASP A 253 -18.24 -7.51 -3.94
N HIS A 254 -19.05 -8.06 -4.85
CA HIS A 254 -20.07 -7.34 -5.59
C HIS A 254 -21.15 -6.73 -4.67
N ARG A 255 -21.67 -7.51 -3.71
CA ARG A 255 -22.64 -7.01 -2.71
C ARG A 255 -22.07 -5.86 -1.87
N ILE A 256 -20.79 -5.97 -1.50
CA ILE A 256 -20.09 -4.93 -0.76
C ILE A 256 -19.94 -3.67 -1.61
N TRP A 257 -19.54 -3.78 -2.88
CA TRP A 257 -19.45 -2.64 -3.79
C TRP A 257 -20.80 -1.97 -4.02
N ALA A 258 -21.88 -2.75 -4.12
CA ALA A 258 -23.24 -2.21 -4.16
C ALA A 258 -23.58 -1.43 -2.88
N GLY A 259 -23.23 -1.95 -1.69
CA GLY A 259 -23.41 -1.25 -0.41
C GLY A 259 -22.59 0.04 -0.29
N ILE A 260 -21.33 0.03 -0.72
CA ILE A 260 -20.48 1.24 -0.81
C ILE A 260 -21.11 2.27 -1.75
N GLY A 261 -21.61 1.83 -2.92
CA GLY A 261 -22.30 2.70 -3.87
C GLY A 261 -23.58 3.31 -3.32
N ALA A 262 -24.40 2.52 -2.61
CA ALA A 262 -25.60 3.02 -1.94
C ALA A 262 -25.29 4.06 -0.85
N LEU A 263 -24.21 3.85 -0.09
CA LEU A 263 -23.72 4.82 0.91
C LEU A 263 -23.23 6.10 0.24
N GLN A 264 -22.54 6.00 -0.90
CA GLN A 264 -22.10 7.15 -1.69
C GLN A 264 -23.29 7.95 -2.24
N ILE A 265 -24.30 7.27 -2.78
CA ILE A 265 -25.52 7.91 -3.30
C ILE A 265 -26.25 8.64 -2.17
N THR A 266 -26.44 7.96 -1.02
CA THR A 266 -27.09 8.55 0.16
C THR A 266 -26.36 9.82 0.61
N LEU A 267 -25.03 9.79 0.65
CA LEU A 267 -24.22 10.96 0.97
C LEU A 267 -24.40 12.08 -0.04
N GLN A 268 -24.31 11.77 -1.35
CA GLN A 268 -24.44 12.78 -2.41
C GLN A 268 -25.81 13.46 -2.36
N VAL A 269 -26.89 12.67 -2.28
CA VAL A 269 -28.25 13.18 -2.19
C VAL A 269 -28.46 13.97 -0.91
N GLY A 270 -28.06 13.42 0.24
CA GLY A 270 -28.21 14.06 1.55
C GLY A 270 -27.46 15.39 1.64
N LEU A 271 -26.27 15.47 1.05
CA LEU A 271 -25.48 16.68 1.05
C LEU A 271 -25.99 17.72 0.05
N LEU A 272 -26.40 17.33 -1.15
CA LEU A 272 -27.05 18.25 -2.09
C LEU A 272 -28.34 18.81 -1.49
N TYR A 273 -29.13 17.97 -0.82
CA TYR A 273 -30.32 18.40 -0.10
C TYR A 273 -29.98 19.39 1.03
N GLY A 274 -29.01 19.05 1.89
CA GLY A 274 -28.56 19.93 2.97
C GLY A 274 -28.02 21.26 2.43
N ALA A 275 -27.14 21.21 1.44
CA ALA A 275 -26.57 22.40 0.80
C ALA A 275 -27.66 23.28 0.16
N THR A 276 -28.71 22.70 -0.42
CA THR A 276 -29.88 23.44 -0.93
C THR A 276 -30.61 24.19 0.17
N ILE A 277 -30.79 23.58 1.34
CA ILE A 277 -31.39 24.24 2.51
C ILE A 277 -30.50 25.38 3.05
N PHE A 278 -29.18 25.16 3.12
CA PHE A 278 -28.25 26.20 3.57
C PHE A 278 -28.16 27.35 2.57
N TRP A 279 -28.21 27.05 1.28
CA TRP A 279 -28.26 28.04 0.21
C TRP A 279 -29.55 28.86 0.24
N SER A 280 -30.70 28.23 0.45
CA SER A 280 -31.98 28.96 0.57
C SER A 280 -32.04 29.90 1.77
N ARG A 281 -31.18 29.67 2.79
CA ARG A 281 -30.97 30.54 3.94
C ARG A 281 -29.88 31.60 3.73
N GLY A 282 -29.28 31.68 2.53
CA GLY A 282 -28.19 32.60 2.21
C GLY A 282 -26.85 32.28 2.88
N LEU A 283 -26.69 31.08 3.46
CA LEU A 283 -25.48 30.68 4.19
C LEU A 283 -24.39 30.08 3.29
N LEU A 284 -24.76 29.69 2.06
CA LEU A 284 -23.85 29.11 1.06
C LEU A 284 -24.02 29.80 -0.29
N THR A 285 -22.96 29.79 -1.09
CA THR A 285 -22.92 30.25 -2.48
C THR A 285 -22.93 29.06 -3.44
N ILE A 286 -23.25 29.28 -4.72
CA ILE A 286 -23.25 28.22 -5.75
C ILE A 286 -21.86 27.56 -5.85
N GLY A 287 -20.78 28.33 -5.75
CA GLY A 287 -19.43 27.80 -5.73
C GLY A 287 -19.12 26.96 -4.47
N ASP A 288 -19.78 27.20 -3.33
CA ASP A 288 -19.62 26.33 -2.15
C ASP A 288 -20.13 24.91 -2.47
N PHE A 289 -21.16 24.72 -3.29
CA PHE A 289 -21.60 23.38 -3.72
C PHE A 289 -20.50 22.64 -4.46
N VAL A 290 -19.85 23.31 -5.42
CA VAL A 290 -18.77 22.72 -6.21
C VAL A 290 -17.61 22.32 -5.31
N LEU A 291 -17.21 23.19 -4.38
CA LEU A 291 -16.15 22.92 -3.41
C LEU A 291 -16.45 21.65 -2.60
N ILE A 292 -17.63 21.58 -2.00
CA ILE A 292 -18.02 20.47 -1.13
C ILE A 292 -18.11 19.17 -1.95
N GLN A 293 -18.74 19.24 -3.13
CA GLN A 293 -18.89 18.08 -4.02
C GLN A 293 -17.54 17.52 -4.47
N SER A 294 -16.58 18.39 -4.81
CA SER A 294 -15.23 17.98 -5.19
C SER A 294 -14.50 17.31 -4.03
N TYR A 295 -14.53 17.88 -2.82
CA TYR A 295 -13.86 17.29 -1.66
C TYR A 295 -14.43 15.93 -1.25
N ILE A 296 -15.76 15.76 -1.35
CA ILE A 296 -16.40 14.47 -1.09
C ILE A 296 -15.95 13.43 -2.11
N LEU A 297 -15.98 13.76 -3.40
CA LEU A 297 -15.61 12.83 -4.45
C LEU A 297 -14.16 12.37 -4.32
N ILE A 298 -13.24 13.31 -4.05
CA ILE A 298 -11.83 12.99 -3.85
C ILE A 298 -11.64 12.14 -2.59
N THR A 299 -12.26 12.53 -1.47
CA THR A 299 -12.18 11.78 -0.22
C THR A 299 -12.71 10.35 -0.39
N PHE A 300 -13.83 10.17 -1.07
CA PHE A 300 -14.43 8.87 -1.34
C PHE A 300 -13.49 7.97 -2.15
N THR A 301 -12.90 8.48 -3.23
CA THR A 301 -11.94 7.74 -4.06
C THR A 301 -10.72 7.28 -3.25
N ARG A 302 -10.23 8.12 -2.34
CA ARG A 302 -9.09 7.78 -1.48
C ARG A 302 -9.45 6.73 -0.43
N LEU A 303 -10.57 6.93 0.25
CA LEU A 303 -11.01 6.01 1.30
C LEU A 303 -11.40 4.62 0.75
N THR A 304 -11.91 4.53 -0.48
CA THR A 304 -12.19 3.23 -1.12
C THR A 304 -10.91 2.46 -1.50
N SER A 305 -9.85 3.18 -1.86
CA SER A 305 -8.55 2.59 -2.21
C SER A 305 -7.75 2.10 -1.01
N ILE A 306 -8.03 2.63 0.19
CA ILE A 306 -7.24 2.41 1.40
C ILE A 306 -7.14 0.93 1.81
N ASN A 307 -8.19 0.13 1.58
CA ASN A 307 -8.21 -1.28 2.00
C ASN A 307 -7.19 -2.12 1.23
N ARG A 308 -7.11 -1.92 -0.09
CA ARG A 308 -6.15 -2.60 -0.97
C ARG A 308 -4.72 -2.27 -0.54
N THR A 309 -4.48 -1.03 -0.16
CA THR A 309 -3.15 -0.54 0.22
C THR A 309 -2.77 -1.00 1.61
N LEU A 310 -3.71 -1.04 2.53
CA LEU A 310 -3.50 -1.62 3.86
C LEU A 310 -3.13 -3.11 3.77
N ARG A 311 -3.77 -3.87 2.87
CA ARG A 311 -3.39 -5.26 2.61
C ARG A 311 -1.97 -5.36 2.05
N ARG A 312 -1.64 -4.62 0.98
CA ARG A 312 -0.28 -4.59 0.41
C ARG A 312 0.77 -4.22 1.45
N PHE A 313 0.46 -3.26 2.31
CA PHE A 313 1.32 -2.84 3.41
C PHE A 313 1.58 -3.98 4.40
N TYR A 314 0.55 -4.68 4.87
CA TYR A 314 0.72 -5.80 5.79
C TYR A 314 1.41 -7.01 5.15
N ASP A 315 1.12 -7.30 3.89
CA ASP A 315 1.78 -8.40 3.16
C ASP A 315 3.28 -8.11 3.01
N ALA A 316 3.64 -6.88 2.61
CA ALA A 316 5.04 -6.46 2.54
C ALA A 316 5.72 -6.43 3.91
N LEU A 317 5.01 -6.01 4.96
CA LEU A 317 5.54 -6.05 6.32
C LEU A 317 5.84 -7.49 6.76
N ALA A 318 4.94 -8.43 6.49
CA ALA A 318 5.13 -9.84 6.81
C ALA A 318 6.32 -10.45 6.05
N ASP A 319 6.45 -10.16 4.75
CA ASP A 319 7.59 -10.56 3.92
C ASP A 319 8.92 -10.03 4.49
N ALA A 320 8.93 -8.79 4.98
CA ALA A 320 10.09 -8.20 5.62
C ALA A 320 10.42 -8.84 6.99
N GLN A 321 9.40 -9.12 7.80
CA GLN A 321 9.57 -9.75 9.12
C GLN A 321 10.21 -11.14 9.02
N GLU A 322 9.97 -11.88 7.94
CA GLU A 322 10.56 -13.21 7.71
C GLU A 322 12.09 -13.13 7.58
N PHE A 323 12.63 -12.15 6.87
CA PHE A 323 14.08 -12.01 6.71
C PHE A 323 14.73 -11.27 7.87
N VAL A 324 14.06 -10.29 8.48
CA VAL A 324 14.59 -9.61 9.68
C VAL A 324 14.75 -10.59 10.84
N ALA A 325 13.89 -11.61 10.95
CA ALA A 325 14.09 -12.68 11.92
C ALA A 325 15.40 -13.47 11.69
N ILE A 326 15.86 -13.57 10.43
CA ILE A 326 17.17 -14.16 10.10
C ILE A 326 18.28 -13.18 10.50
N LEU A 327 18.13 -11.88 10.23
CA LEU A 327 19.08 -10.85 10.65
C LEU A 327 19.26 -10.75 12.19
N GLU A 328 18.32 -11.28 12.96
CA GLU A 328 18.39 -11.35 14.43
C GLU A 328 19.00 -12.68 14.94
N GLU A 329 19.22 -13.68 14.07
CA GLU A 329 19.80 -14.97 14.41
C GLU A 329 21.33 -14.88 14.47
N PRO A 330 21.99 -15.01 15.64
CA PRO A 330 23.42 -14.80 15.76
C PRO A 330 24.22 -15.81 14.94
N HIS A 331 25.36 -15.37 14.37
CA HIS A 331 26.30 -16.28 13.70
C HIS A 331 26.79 -17.33 14.71
N SER A 332 26.78 -18.60 14.31
CA SER A 332 27.13 -19.71 15.22
C SER A 332 28.64 -19.88 15.44
N VAL A 333 29.46 -19.36 14.53
CA VAL A 333 30.92 -19.34 14.64
C VAL A 333 31.32 -17.87 14.71
N GLN A 334 31.76 -17.43 15.88
CA GLN A 334 32.24 -16.08 16.11
C GLN A 334 33.63 -16.17 16.71
N ASP A 335 34.53 -15.30 16.26
CA ASP A 335 35.79 -15.10 16.93
C ASP A 335 35.55 -14.50 18.32
N VAL A 336 36.39 -14.87 19.28
CA VAL A 336 36.39 -14.22 20.59
C VAL A 336 36.79 -12.75 20.43
N PRO A 337 36.30 -11.84 21.29
CA PRO A 337 36.77 -10.46 21.31
C PRO A 337 38.31 -10.42 21.37
N ASP A 338 38.92 -9.61 20.50
CA ASP A 338 40.39 -9.48 20.36
C ASP A 338 41.14 -10.76 19.97
N ALA A 339 40.50 -11.67 19.22
CA ALA A 339 41.17 -12.86 18.68
C ALA A 339 42.43 -12.46 17.89
N PRO A 340 43.63 -12.93 18.29
CA PRO A 340 44.86 -12.59 17.59
C PRO A 340 44.90 -13.25 16.21
N ALA A 341 45.55 -12.60 15.25
CA ALA A 341 45.80 -13.19 13.95
C ALA A 341 46.54 -14.53 14.11
N LEU A 342 46.03 -15.58 13.47
CA LEU A 342 46.57 -16.91 13.58
C LEU A 342 48.03 -16.94 13.07
N ALA A 343 48.98 -17.16 13.97
CA ALA A 343 50.40 -17.31 13.67
C ALA A 343 50.85 -18.76 13.93
N VAL A 344 50.87 -19.60 12.88
CA VAL A 344 51.26 -21.01 13.00
C VAL A 344 52.69 -21.21 12.50
N ALA A 345 53.60 -21.60 13.39
CA ALA A 345 54.99 -21.95 13.03
C ALA A 345 55.11 -23.40 12.53
N HIS A 346 54.30 -24.32 13.07
CA HIS A 346 54.28 -25.74 12.72
C HIS A 346 52.83 -26.22 12.61
N GLY A 347 52.44 -26.74 11.44
CA GLY A 347 51.06 -27.12 11.10
C GLY A 347 50.61 -28.48 11.64
N ALA A 348 50.92 -28.79 12.90
CA ALA A 348 50.45 -30.01 13.53
C ALA A 348 48.94 -29.92 13.81
N VAL A 349 48.21 -31.00 13.50
CA VAL A 349 46.75 -31.10 13.71
C VAL A 349 46.49 -32.23 14.71
N ASP A 350 45.78 -31.92 15.80
CA ASP A 350 45.45 -32.86 16.86
C ASP A 350 43.94 -32.79 17.17
N PHE A 351 43.28 -33.94 17.22
CA PHE A 351 41.85 -34.07 17.52
C PHE A 351 41.72 -34.72 18.90
N LYS A 352 41.25 -33.97 19.90
CA LYS A 352 41.06 -34.46 21.27
C LYS A 352 39.57 -34.53 21.61
N ASP A 353 39.10 -35.74 21.92
CA ASP A 353 37.74 -36.02 22.40
C ASP A 353 36.60 -35.40 21.55
N VAL A 354 36.80 -35.33 20.24
CA VAL A 354 35.80 -34.85 19.26
C VAL A 354 34.89 -36.03 18.87
N SER A 355 33.58 -35.79 18.74
CA SER A 355 32.57 -36.84 18.47
C SER A 355 31.67 -36.53 17.28
#